data_AF-A0A357CVG4-F1
#
_entry.id   AF-A0A357CVG4-F1
#
_cell.length_a   1.000
_cell.length_b   1.000
_cell.length_c   1.000
_cell.angle_alpha   90.00
_cell.angle_beta   90.00
_cell.angle_gamma   90.00
#
_symmetry.space_group_name_H-M   'P 1'
#
loop_
_entity.id
_entity.type
_entity.pdbx_description
1 polymer ?
#
loop_
_entity_poly.entity_id
_entity_poly.type
_entity_poly.pdbx_seq_one_letter_code
_entity_poly.pdbx_strand_id
1 'polypeptide(L)'
;SMEDIAKYCDRILVLKDGKVYMYGTVGEIFMQAEKLFDASLDLPQITKLFIELKKRDLTENTDVYTVKYAKKEIEKLLFLTKSQ
;
A
#
# COMPACT_ATOMS: atom_id res chain seq x y z
N SER A 1 -6.56 9.98 -9.09
CA SER A 1 -6.89 8.74 -8.37
C SER A 1 -5.87 8.48 -7.26
N MET A 2 -6.14 7.56 -6.33
CA MET A 2 -5.15 7.16 -5.30
C MET A 2 -3.89 6.55 -5.94
N GLU A 3 -4.05 5.91 -7.10
CA GLU A 3 -2.97 5.40 -7.94
C GLU A 3 -2.05 6.51 -8.48
N ASP A 4 -2.60 7.69 -8.77
CA ASP A 4 -1.80 8.82 -9.27
C ASP A 4 -0.96 9.41 -8.14
N ILE A 5 -1.53 9.50 -6.94
CA ILE A 5 -0.81 9.96 -5.74
C ILE A 5 0.38 9.03 -5.48
N ALA A 6 0.16 7.71 -5.55
CA ALA A 6 1.21 6.71 -5.39
C ALA A 6 2.32 6.78 -6.45
N LYS A 7 2.04 7.35 -7.63
CA LYS A 7 2.96 7.38 -8.78
C LYS A 7 3.69 8.71 -8.97
N TYR A 8 3.03 9.82 -8.67
CA TYR A 8 3.48 11.16 -9.05
C TYR A 8 3.81 12.06 -7.86
N CYS A 9 3.42 11.69 -6.64
CA CYS A 9 3.73 12.48 -5.45
C CYS A 9 4.94 11.94 -4.71
N ASP A 10 5.68 12.82 -4.04
CA ASP A 10 6.74 12.43 -3.10
C ASP A 10 6.24 12.41 -1.66
N ARG A 11 5.28 13.28 -1.35
CA ARG A 11 4.69 13.48 -0.01
C ARG A 11 3.19 13.63 -0.08
N ILE A 12 2.51 13.22 0.99
CA ILE A 12 1.05 13.29 1.12
C ILE A 12 0.73 14.00 2.44
N LEU A 13 -0.20 14.95 2.38
CA LEU A 13 -0.85 15.56 3.52
C LEU A 13 -2.30 15.07 3.57
N VAL A 14 -2.67 14.36 4.63
CA VAL A 14 -4.03 13.89 4.88
C VAL A 14 -4.70 14.84 5.84
N LEU A 15 -5.85 15.38 5.43
CA LEU A 15 -6.71 16.22 6.25
C LEU A 15 -7.93 15.42 6.68
N LYS A 16 -8.27 15.47 7.97
CA LYS A 16 -9.50 14.89 8.54
C LYS A 16 -10.13 15.90 9.48
N ASP A 17 -11.42 16.16 9.32
CA ASP A 17 -12.19 17.10 10.16
C ASP A 17 -11.55 18.49 10.30
N GLY A 18 -10.99 19.01 9.20
CA GLY A 18 -10.33 20.32 9.16
C GLY A 18 -8.96 20.37 9.87
N LYS A 19 -8.41 19.23 10.28
CA LYS A 19 -7.09 19.13 10.93
C LYS A 19 -6.14 18.27 10.11
N VAL A 20 -4.85 18.53 10.26
CA VAL A 20 -3.80 17.65 9.73
C VAL A 20 -3.86 16.34 10.50
N TYR A 21 -4.23 15.28 9.78
CA TYR A 21 -4.30 13.93 10.32
C TYR A 21 -2.95 13.23 10.17
N MET A 22 -2.36 13.31 8.97
CA MET A 22 -1.07 12.69 8.66
C MET A 22 -0.29 13.52 7.66
N TYR A 23 1.03 13.54 7.81
CA TYR A 23 1.94 14.16 6.83
C TYR A 23 3.21 13.33 6.77
N GLY A 24 3.62 12.96 5.55
CA GLY A 24 4.81 12.13 5.36
C GLY A 24 5.07 11.87 3.88
N THR A 25 6.07 11.04 3.61
CA THR A 25 6.33 10.50 2.29
C THR A 25 5.22 9.55 1.84
N VAL A 26 5.11 9.34 0.54
CA VAL A 26 4.15 8.37 -0.03
C VAL A 26 4.28 6.99 0.65
N GLY A 27 5.51 6.50 0.85
CA GLY A 27 5.75 5.22 1.49
C GLY A 27 5.25 5.18 2.94
N GLU A 28 5.60 6.18 3.76
CA GLU A 28 5.19 6.25 5.18
C GLU A 28 3.66 6.34 5.36
N ILE A 29 2.99 7.00 4.43
CA ILE A 29 1.53 7.17 4.46
C ILE A 29 0.84 5.86 4.04
N PHE A 30 1.32 5.20 2.99
CA PHE A 30 0.74 3.92 2.55
C PHE A 30 1.09 2.73 3.46
N MET A 31 2.20 2.77 4.20
CA MET A 31 2.46 1.78 5.27
C MET A 31 1.39 1.81 6.36
N GLN A 32 0.70 2.95 6.51
CA GLN A 32 -0.40 3.12 7.45
C GLN A 32 -1.76 2.99 6.75
N ALA A 33 -1.86 2.07 5.78
CA ALA A 33 -3.06 1.82 4.98
C ALA A 33 -4.35 1.66 5.82
N GLU A 34 -4.26 1.02 6.99
CA GLU A 34 -5.39 0.89 7.93
C GLU A 34 -5.93 2.26 8.38
N LYS A 35 -5.03 3.20 8.72
CA LYS A 35 -5.43 4.56 9.14
C LYS A 35 -6.02 5.38 8.00
N LEU A 36 -5.60 5.13 6.75
CA LEU A 36 -6.19 5.75 5.57
C LEU A 36 -7.62 5.26 5.36
N PHE A 37 -7.83 3.95 5.51
CA PHE A 37 -9.18 3.36 5.46
C PHE A 37 -10.10 3.95 6.54
N ASP A 38 -9.61 4.08 7.77
CA ASP A 38 -10.34 4.72 8.88
C ASP A 38 -10.57 6.23 8.69
N ALA A 39 -9.78 6.87 7.83
CA ALA A 39 -9.99 8.26 7.42
C ALA A 39 -11.03 8.39 6.29
N SER A 40 -11.72 7.29 5.93
CA SER A 40 -12.64 7.21 4.77
C SER A 40 -11.93 7.49 3.43
N LEU A 41 -10.60 7.32 3.39
CA LEU A 41 -9.83 7.41 2.16
C LEU A 41 -9.71 6.03 1.53
N ASP A 42 -9.87 5.97 0.22
CA ASP A 42 -9.72 4.72 -0.51
C ASP A 42 -8.25 4.32 -0.63
N LEU A 43 -7.96 3.03 -0.79
CA LEU A 43 -6.60 2.52 -1.00
C LEU A 43 -6.37 2.18 -2.47
N PRO A 44 -5.12 2.26 -2.98
CA PRO A 44 -4.80 1.73 -4.29
C PRO A 44 -5.25 0.27 -4.40
N GLN A 45 -5.77 -0.11 -5.57
CA GLN A 45 -6.25 -1.48 -5.79
C GLN A 45 -5.18 -2.54 -5.52
N ILE A 46 -3.92 -2.21 -5.84
CA ILE A 46 -2.80 -3.12 -5.60
C ILE A 46 -2.53 -3.34 -4.11
N THR A 47 -2.73 -2.32 -3.27
CA THR A 47 -2.60 -2.45 -1.80
C THR A 47 -3.67 -3.37 -1.24
N LYS A 48 -4.92 -3.22 -1.71
CA LYS A 48 -6.02 -4.10 -1.32
C LYS A 48 -5.72 -5.57 -1.67
N LEU A 49 -5.14 -5.82 -2.84
CA LEU A 49 -4.71 -7.16 -3.24
C LEU A 49 -3.71 -7.76 -2.24
N PHE A 50 -2.68 -7.01 -1.83
CA PHE A 50 -1.68 -7.52 -0.88
C PHE A 50 -2.24 -7.73 0.53
N ILE A 51 -3.19 -6.91 0.96
CA ILE A 51 -3.94 -7.14 2.21
C ILE A 51 -4.71 -8.47 2.12
N GLU A 52 -5.38 -8.76 1.00
CA GLU A 52 -6.06 -10.05 0.79
C GLU A 52 -5.09 -11.23 0.68
N LEU A 53 -3.92 -11.05 0.07
CA LEU A 53 -2.87 -12.08 0.04
C LEU A 53 -2.34 -12.38 1.45
N LYS A 54 -2.20 -11.36 2.31
CA LYS A 54 -1.84 -11.54 3.72
C LYS A 54 -2.91 -12.32 4.50
N LYS A 55 -4.20 -12.03 4.27
CA LYS A 55 -5.30 -12.80 4.89
C LYS A 55 -5.30 -14.29 4.49
N ARG A 56 -4.64 -14.65 3.40
CA ARG A 56 -4.48 -16.02 2.92
C ARG A 56 -3.12 -16.64 3.29
N ASP A 57 -2.36 -15.98 4.16
CA ASP A 57 -1.02 -16.39 4.60
C ASP A 57 -0.01 -16.56 3.44
N LEU A 58 -0.21 -15.85 2.32
CA LEU A 58 0.68 -15.89 1.15
C LEU A 58 1.80 -14.86 1.20
N THR A 59 1.65 -13.81 2.00
CA THR A 59 2.66 -12.76 2.19
C THR A 59 2.41 -11.99 3.49
N GLU A 60 3.46 -11.62 4.22
CA GLU A 60 3.33 -10.68 5.35
C GLU A 60 3.42 -9.22 4.89
N ASN A 61 3.93 -8.99 3.68
CA ASN A 61 4.18 -7.67 3.17
C ASN A 61 2.91 -7.03 2.59
N THR A 62 2.44 -5.95 3.19
CA THR A 62 1.27 -5.17 2.75
C THR A 62 1.61 -3.74 2.35
N ASP A 63 2.89 -3.36 2.34
CA ASP A 63 3.33 -2.00 2.01
C ASP A 63 3.34 -1.70 0.50
N VAL A 64 2.67 -2.54 -0.29
CA VAL A 64 2.72 -2.49 -1.75
C VAL A 64 1.64 -1.55 -2.29
N TYR A 65 2.06 -0.38 -2.80
CA TYR A 65 1.17 0.67 -3.30
C TYR A 65 1.35 1.00 -4.79
N THR A 66 2.25 0.31 -5.51
CA THR A 66 2.38 0.44 -6.98
C THR A 66 2.45 -0.91 -7.68
N VAL A 67 1.97 -0.97 -8.93
CA VAL A 67 2.03 -2.19 -9.76
C VAL A 67 3.47 -2.64 -10.01
N LYS A 68 4.40 -1.69 -10.21
CA LYS A 68 5.83 -1.99 -10.39
C LYS A 68 6.42 -2.66 -9.16
N TYR A 69 6.07 -2.16 -7.97
CA TYR A 69 6.52 -2.75 -6.72
C TYR A 69 5.88 -4.14 -6.50
N ALA A 70 4.58 -4.26 -6.74
CA ALA A 70 3.87 -5.55 -6.67
C ALA A 70 4.48 -6.63 -7.55
N LYS A 71 4.83 -6.30 -8.79
CA LYS A 71 5.51 -7.23 -9.69
C LYS A 71 6.79 -7.78 -9.06
N LYS A 72 7.64 -6.89 -8.54
CA LYS A 72 8.90 -7.28 -7.88
C LYS A 72 8.65 -8.19 -6.68
N GLU A 73 7.60 -7.91 -5.92
CA GLU A 73 7.28 -8.69 -4.72
C GLU A 73 6.71 -10.07 -5.05
N ILE A 74 5.80 -10.16 -6.02
CA ILE A 74 5.26 -11.43 -6.51
C ILE A 74 6.37 -12.29 -7.14
N GLU A 75 7.29 -11.69 -7.90
CA GLU A 75 8.45 -12.41 -8.44
C GLU A 75 9.25 -13.07 -7.30
N LYS A 76 9.56 -12.36 -6.21
CA LYS A 76 10.26 -12.95 -5.05
C LYS A 76 9.47 -14.12 -4.44
N LEU A 77 8.16 -13.96 -4.24
CA LEU A 77 7.31 -15.01 -3.67
C LEU A 77 7.31 -16.29 -4.54
N LEU A 78 7.27 -16.12 -5.86
CA LEU A 78 7.33 -17.23 -6.82
C LEU A 78 8.70 -17.92 -6.85
N PHE A 79 9.80 -17.19 -6.64
CA PHE A 79 11.13 -17.78 -6.53
C PHE A 79 11.31 -18.59 -5.25
N LEU A 80 10.74 -18.13 -4.12
CA LEU A 80 10.81 -18.84 -2.84
C LEU A 80 10.00 -20.16 -2.84
N THR A 81 8.86 -20.18 -3.52
CA THR A 81 8.00 -21.38 -3.60
C THR A 81 8.52 -22.46 -4.54
N LYS A 82 9.47 -22.15 -5.44
CA LYS A 82 10.12 -23.15 -6.33
C LYS A 82 11.36 -23.83 -5.70
N SER A 83 11.77 -23.43 -4.50
CA SER A 83 12.89 -24.05 -3.77
C SER A 83 12.44 -25.04 -2.67
N GLN A 84 11.16 -25.40 -2.64
CA GLN A 84 10.64 -26.59 -1.93
C GLN A 84 10.12 -27.60 -2.95
#